data_AF-J9EIS8-F1
#
_entry.id   AF-J9EIS8-F1
#
_cell.length_a   1.000
_cell.length_b   1.000
_cell.length_c   1.000
_cell.angle_alpha   90.00
_cell.angle_beta   90.00
_cell.angle_gamma   90.00
#
_symmetry.space_group_name_H-M   'P 1'
#
loop_
_entity.id
_entity.type
_entity.pdbx_description
1 polymer ?
#
loop_
_entity_poly.entity_id
_entity_poly.type
_entity_poly.pdbx_seq_one_letter_code
_entity_poly.pdbx_strand_id
1 'polypeptide(L)'
;MTLCKQFEVRCLPVCLDQCPVYDPTGKAIEPRRIRLVERAFNNIISASTYMANVKGITELNGRKLSLGETFTVMLKQQDYQLQTRRISYFASYENVLNKLKVVQDTMVLKKDEIMRLHAAYEELKEKEGCSDLSEDEQMENEIMLKCAVKDIDDAIQVV
;
A
#
# COMPACT_ATOMS: atom_id res chain seq x y z
N MET A 1 -63.98 1.06 6.53
CA MET A 1 -63.52 1.93 7.63
C MET A 1 -62.47 1.18 8.45
N THR A 2 -61.33 1.79 8.76
CA THR A 2 -60.30 1.17 9.61
C THR A 2 -60.59 1.42 11.10
N LEU A 3 -60.19 0.48 11.97
CA LEU A 3 -60.43 0.52 13.43
C LEU A 3 -60.08 1.87 14.08
N CYS A 4 -58.96 2.50 13.70
CA CYS A 4 -58.55 3.79 14.27
C CYS A 4 -59.52 4.95 13.96
N LYS A 5 -60.43 4.81 12.98
CA LYS A 5 -61.47 5.81 12.67
C LYS A 5 -62.79 5.55 13.39
N GLN A 6 -62.93 4.39 14.03
CA GLN A 6 -64.15 3.98 14.75
C GLN A 6 -64.11 4.34 16.25
N PHE A 7 -62.91 4.64 16.77
CA PHE A 7 -62.66 4.95 18.17
C PHE A 7 -61.83 6.24 18.26
N GLU A 8 -61.91 6.96 19.39
CA GLU A 8 -61.05 8.12 19.68
C GLU A 8 -59.62 7.68 20.02
N VAL A 9 -58.92 7.08 19.05
CA VAL A 9 -57.54 6.65 19.18
C VAL A 9 -56.62 7.78 18.72
N ARG A 10 -55.78 8.27 19.64
CA ARG A 10 -54.73 9.23 19.32
C ARG A 10 -53.45 8.51 18.91
N CYS A 11 -53.24 8.36 17.60
CA CYS A 11 -51.97 7.88 17.07
C CYS A 11 -50.96 9.04 17.01
N LEU A 12 -49.88 8.96 17.78
CA LEU A 12 -48.78 9.91 17.74
C LEU A 12 -47.63 9.34 16.89
N PRO A 13 -47.11 10.07 15.90
CA PRO A 13 -45.97 9.61 15.12
C PRO A 13 -44.72 9.60 16.00
N VAL A 14 -43.97 8.50 15.97
CA VAL A 14 -42.65 8.40 16.60
C VAL A 14 -41.60 8.71 15.53
N CYS A 15 -40.86 9.81 15.72
CA CYS A 15 -39.76 10.18 14.84
C CYS A 15 -38.50 9.40 15.27
N LEU A 16 -38.09 8.43 14.47
CA LEU A 16 -36.90 7.61 14.75
C LEU A 16 -35.60 8.27 14.26
N ASP A 17 -35.69 9.31 13.42
CA ASP A 17 -34.54 10.00 12.82
C ASP A 17 -33.70 10.79 13.85
N GLN A 18 -34.24 11.02 15.05
CA GLN A 18 -33.59 11.77 16.13
C GLN A 18 -33.43 10.89 17.37
N CYS A 19 -32.62 9.84 17.25
CA CYS A 19 -32.25 8.98 18.37
C CYS A 19 -30.81 9.30 18.84
N PRO A 20 -30.61 10.16 19.84
CA PRO A 20 -29.28 10.45 20.37
C PRO A 20 -28.73 9.23 21.12
N VAL A 21 -27.46 8.89 20.85
CA VAL A 21 -26.75 7.82 21.54
C VAL A 21 -25.74 8.43 22.49
N TYR A 22 -25.71 7.95 23.72
CA TYR A 22 -24.78 8.38 24.75
C TYR A 22 -23.81 7.24 25.08
N ASP A 23 -22.56 7.58 25.31
CA ASP A 23 -21.58 6.63 25.82
C ASP A 23 -21.80 6.33 27.33
N PRO A 24 -21.09 5.35 27.92
CA PRO A 24 -21.24 5.03 29.35
C PRO A 24 -20.92 6.18 30.32
N THR A 25 -20.25 7.24 29.84
CA THR A 25 -19.96 8.44 30.65
C THR A 25 -21.10 9.46 30.59
N GLY A 26 -22.15 9.19 29.80
CA GLY A 26 -23.26 10.10 29.55
C GLY A 26 -22.96 11.16 28.50
N LYS A 27 -21.84 11.07 27.77
CA LYS A 27 -21.50 12.01 26.70
C LYS A 27 -22.20 11.60 25.41
N ALA A 28 -22.82 12.58 24.74
CA ALA A 28 -23.45 12.35 23.45
C ALA A 28 -22.41 11.96 22.39
N ILE A 29 -22.70 10.89 21.65
CA ILE A 29 -21.87 10.44 20.53
C ILE A 29 -22.17 11.33 19.31
N GLU A 30 -21.11 11.74 18.61
CA GLU A 30 -21.26 12.57 17.42
C GLU A 30 -22.12 11.88 16.33
N PRO A 31 -23.05 12.62 15.68
CA PRO A 31 -23.92 12.06 14.65
C PRO A 31 -23.19 11.38 13.50
N ARG A 32 -21.98 11.85 13.15
CA ARG A 32 -21.15 11.23 12.11
C ARG A 32 -20.73 9.81 12.50
N ARG A 33 -20.32 9.59 13.76
CA ARG A 33 -19.91 8.28 14.26
C ARG A 33 -21.10 7.33 14.32
N ILE A 34 -22.27 7.81 14.76
CA ILE A 34 -23.52 7.04 14.75
C ILE A 34 -23.84 6.55 13.33
N ARG A 35 -23.84 7.45 12.33
CA ARG A 35 -24.10 7.09 10.93
C ARG A 35 -23.10 6.08 10.34
N LEU A 36 -21.83 6.15 10.75
CA LEU A 36 -20.81 5.18 10.29
C LEU A 36 -21.10 3.79 10.86
N VAL A 37 -21.43 3.70 12.15
CA VAL A 37 -21.76 2.43 12.81
C VAL A 37 -23.06 1.85 12.26
N GLU A 38 -24.09 2.68 12.09
CA GLU A 38 -25.36 2.29 11.50
C GLU A 38 -25.19 1.72 10.08
N ARG A 39 -24.40 2.39 9.25
CA ARG A 39 -24.07 1.89 7.91
C ARG A 39 -23.34 0.55 7.97
N ALA A 40 -22.35 0.39 8.86
CA ALA A 40 -21.64 -0.87 9.02
C ALA A 40 -22.57 -2.00 9.48
N PHE A 41 -23.47 -1.71 10.42
CA PHE A 41 -24.48 -2.64 10.92
C PHE A 41 -25.44 -3.08 9.80
N ASN A 42 -25.99 -2.14 9.04
CA ASN A 42 -26.88 -2.44 7.90
C ASN A 42 -26.18 -3.23 6.79
N ASN A 43 -24.88 -2.97 6.56
CA ASN A 43 -24.08 -3.75 5.64
C ASN A 43 -23.93 -5.21 6.11
N ILE A 44 -23.73 -5.45 7.40
CA ILE A 44 -23.66 -6.80 7.98
C ILE A 44 -25.01 -7.52 7.85
N ILE A 45 -26.13 -6.84 8.10
CA ILE A 45 -27.48 -7.40 7.88
C ILE A 45 -27.66 -7.84 6.42
N SER A 46 -27.28 -6.95 5.49
CA SER A 46 -27.41 -7.23 4.05
C SER A 46 -26.53 -8.41 3.63
N ALA A 47 -25.30 -8.49 4.13
CA ALA A 47 -24.38 -9.61 3.89
C ALA A 47 -24.90 -10.93 4.50
N SER A 48 -25.48 -10.87 5.70
CA SER A 48 -26.10 -12.02 6.37
C SER A 48 -27.30 -12.55 5.59
N THR A 49 -28.13 -11.64 5.08
CA THR A 49 -29.28 -11.97 4.23
C THR A 49 -28.81 -12.60 2.91
N TYR A 50 -27.76 -12.05 2.30
CA TYR A 50 -27.14 -12.63 1.11
C TYR A 50 -26.60 -14.04 1.38
N MET A 51 -25.92 -14.24 2.51
CA MET A 51 -25.39 -15.54 2.91
C MET A 51 -26.49 -16.59 3.04
N ALA A 52 -27.60 -16.25 3.71
CA ALA A 52 -28.72 -17.16 3.89
C ALA A 52 -29.46 -17.45 2.57
N ASN A 53 -29.84 -16.40 1.83
CA ASN A 53 -30.77 -16.52 0.71
C ASN A 53 -30.09 -16.83 -0.63
N VAL A 54 -28.89 -16.29 -0.86
CA VAL A 54 -28.18 -16.45 -2.14
C VAL A 54 -27.15 -17.57 -2.06
N LYS A 55 -26.41 -17.67 -0.95
CA LYS A 55 -25.43 -18.75 -0.77
C LYS A 55 -25.99 -20.01 -0.13
N GLY A 56 -27.21 -19.96 0.41
CA GLY A 56 -27.83 -21.11 1.08
C GLY A 56 -27.11 -21.55 2.36
N ILE A 57 -26.23 -20.70 2.91
CA ILE A 57 -25.48 -21.02 4.12
C ILE A 57 -26.36 -20.63 5.31
N THR A 58 -27.12 -21.60 5.79
CA THR A 58 -28.02 -21.46 6.94
C THR A 58 -27.65 -22.40 8.08
N GLU A 59 -26.71 -23.32 7.85
CA GLU A 59 -26.27 -24.33 8.79
C GLU A 59 -24.74 -24.39 8.85
N LEU A 60 -24.22 -24.64 10.05
CA LEU A 60 -22.81 -24.91 10.30
C LEU A 60 -22.71 -26.13 11.22
N ASN A 61 -21.92 -27.12 10.82
CA ASN A 61 -21.76 -28.39 11.56
C ASN A 61 -23.10 -29.10 11.87
N GLY A 62 -24.04 -29.08 10.91
CA GLY A 62 -25.37 -29.70 11.05
C GLY A 62 -26.31 -28.97 12.02
N ARG A 63 -25.96 -27.77 12.48
CA ARG A 63 -26.84 -26.91 13.30
C ARG A 63 -27.20 -25.65 12.53
N LYS A 64 -28.46 -25.23 12.64
CA LYS A 64 -28.92 -23.95 12.10
C LYS A 64 -28.21 -22.79 12.77
N LEU A 65 -27.70 -21.88 11.97
CA LEU A 65 -27.06 -20.67 12.44
C LEU A 65 -28.11 -19.70 12.99
N SER A 66 -27.86 -19.20 14.20
CA SER A 66 -28.59 -18.04 14.71
C SER A 66 -28.12 -16.75 14.02
N LEU A 67 -28.93 -15.69 14.14
CA LEU A 67 -28.54 -14.37 13.64
C LEU A 67 -27.28 -13.86 14.36
N GLY A 68 -27.17 -14.07 15.67
CA GLY A 68 -25.98 -13.66 16.44
C GLY A 68 -24.69 -14.38 16.03
N GLU A 69 -24.76 -15.68 15.77
CA GLU A 69 -23.63 -16.45 15.23
C GLU A 69 -23.26 -15.99 13.82
N THR A 70 -24.27 -15.75 12.98
CA THR A 70 -24.08 -15.22 11.63
C THR A 70 -23.35 -13.88 11.66
N PHE A 71 -23.76 -12.96 12.54
CA PHE A 71 -23.08 -11.69 12.73
C PHE A 71 -21.63 -11.86 13.18
N THR A 72 -21.38 -12.80 14.10
CA THR A 72 -20.03 -13.10 14.57
C THR A 72 -19.14 -13.62 13.44
N VAL A 73 -19.66 -14.50 12.59
CA VAL A 73 -18.96 -15.00 11.39
C VAL A 73 -18.67 -13.86 10.42
N MET A 74 -19.65 -12.98 10.17
CA MET A 74 -19.48 -11.82 9.29
C MET A 74 -18.43 -10.84 9.80
N LEU A 75 -18.40 -10.56 11.12
CA LEU A 75 -17.39 -9.71 11.74
C LEU A 75 -15.98 -10.32 11.58
N LYS A 76 -15.83 -11.61 11.88
CA LYS A 76 -14.56 -12.33 11.66
C LYS A 76 -14.11 -12.29 10.20
N GLN A 77 -15.04 -12.41 9.26
CA GLN A 77 -14.75 -12.32 7.83
C GLN A 77 -14.28 -10.91 7.43
N GLN A 78 -14.88 -9.86 7.99
CA GLN A 78 -14.42 -8.49 7.76
C GLN A 78 -13.01 -8.24 8.33
N ASP A 79 -12.74 -8.73 9.54
CA ASP A 79 -11.40 -8.65 10.15
C ASP A 79 -10.36 -9.40 9.30
N TYR A 80 -10.70 -10.61 8.86
CA TYR A 80 -9.84 -11.39 7.96
C TYR A 80 -9.53 -10.62 6.68
N GLN A 81 -10.53 -10.03 6.02
CA GLN A 81 -10.32 -9.23 4.81
C GLN A 81 -9.40 -8.02 5.05
N LEU A 82 -9.53 -7.34 6.20
CA LEU A 82 -8.64 -6.24 6.56
C LEU A 82 -7.19 -6.71 6.72
N GLN A 83 -6.99 -7.84 7.40
CA GLN A 83 -5.66 -8.45 7.55
C GLN A 83 -5.07 -8.86 6.21
N THR A 84 -5.84 -9.50 5.33
CA THR A 84 -5.38 -9.88 3.98
C THR A 84 -4.96 -8.67 3.17
N ARG A 85 -5.74 -7.58 3.19
CA ARG A 85 -5.36 -6.32 2.51
C ARG A 85 -4.07 -5.73 3.07
N ARG A 86 -3.89 -5.77 4.39
CA ARG A 86 -2.68 -5.28 5.04
C ARG A 86 -1.45 -6.08 4.64
N ILE A 87 -1.55 -7.41 4.60
CA ILE A 87 -0.47 -8.29 4.13
C ILE A 87 -0.15 -7.99 2.67
N SER A 88 -1.16 -7.90 1.80
CA SER A 88 -0.96 -7.58 0.38
C SER A 88 -0.27 -6.23 0.17
N TYR A 89 -0.61 -5.22 0.98
CA TYR A 89 0.05 -3.92 0.95
C TYR A 89 1.53 -4.04 1.30
N PHE A 90 1.87 -4.71 2.40
CA PHE A 90 3.25 -4.85 2.82
C PHE A 90 4.09 -5.70 1.87
N ALA A 91 3.52 -6.75 1.27
CA ALA A 91 4.19 -7.52 0.22
C ALA A 91 4.52 -6.65 -1.01
N SER A 92 3.59 -5.76 -1.39
CA SER A 92 3.82 -4.82 -2.49
C SER A 92 4.90 -3.80 -2.14
N TYR A 93 4.87 -3.30 -0.92
CA TYR A 93 5.88 -2.36 -0.39
C TYR A 93 7.27 -2.99 -0.34
N GLU A 94 7.39 -4.23 0.14
CA GLU A 94 8.63 -5.00 0.18
C GLU A 94 9.22 -5.18 -1.23
N ASN A 95 8.39 -5.47 -2.23
CA ASN A 95 8.83 -5.57 -3.62
C ASN A 95 9.45 -4.24 -4.13
N VAL A 96 8.85 -3.10 -3.78
CA VAL A 96 9.40 -1.78 -4.14
C VAL A 96 10.75 -1.57 -3.44
N LEU A 97 10.86 -1.91 -2.16
CA LEU A 97 12.12 -1.80 -1.42
C LEU A 97 13.22 -2.71 -1.99
N ASN A 98 12.87 -3.92 -2.40
CA ASN A 98 13.83 -4.85 -3.02
C ASN A 98 14.34 -4.31 -4.37
N LYS A 99 13.47 -3.71 -5.19
CA LYS A 99 13.90 -3.04 -6.43
C LYS A 99 14.82 -1.87 -6.15
N LEU A 100 14.48 -1.04 -5.16
CA LEU A 100 15.32 0.08 -4.75
C LEU A 100 16.70 -0.38 -4.29
N LYS A 101 16.77 -1.49 -3.53
CA LYS A 101 18.04 -2.08 -3.09
C LYS A 101 18.90 -2.50 -4.27
N VAL A 102 18.34 -3.19 -5.27
CA VAL A 102 19.08 -3.58 -6.48
C VAL A 102 19.64 -2.38 -7.23
N VAL A 103 18.82 -1.31 -7.37
CA VAL A 103 19.27 -0.06 -8.00
C VAL A 103 20.41 0.55 -7.19
N GLN A 104 20.28 0.63 -5.87
CA GLN A 104 21.31 1.17 -4.99
C GLN A 104 22.62 0.37 -5.07
N ASP A 105 22.55 -0.96 -5.03
CA ASP A 105 23.71 -1.84 -5.14
C ASP A 105 24.41 -1.65 -6.50
N THR A 106 23.64 -1.50 -7.59
CA THR A 106 24.16 -1.21 -8.93
C THR A 106 24.84 0.16 -8.99
N MET A 107 24.25 1.19 -8.38
CA MET A 107 24.83 2.53 -8.31
C MET A 107 26.16 2.53 -7.54
N VAL A 108 26.28 1.74 -6.46
CA VAL A 108 27.54 1.60 -5.72
C VAL A 108 28.61 0.97 -6.61
N LEU A 109 28.31 -0.11 -7.32
CA LEU A 109 29.26 -0.74 -8.25
C LEU A 109 29.71 0.21 -9.36
N LYS A 110 28.77 0.96 -9.95
CA LYS A 110 29.07 1.94 -11.00
C LYS A 110 29.90 3.10 -10.47
N LYS A 111 29.63 3.58 -9.26
CA LYS A 111 30.46 4.58 -8.60
C LYS A 111 31.90 4.07 -8.44
N ASP A 112 32.10 2.84 -7.97
CA ASP A 112 33.43 2.27 -7.78
C ASP A 112 34.19 2.08 -9.11
N GLU A 113 33.48 1.71 -10.18
CA GLU A 113 34.01 1.64 -11.54
C GLU A 113 34.47 3.00 -12.05
N ILE A 114 33.62 4.03 -11.94
CA ILE A 114 33.96 5.42 -12.32
C ILE A 114 35.15 5.93 -11.52
N MET A 115 35.22 5.65 -10.20
CA MET A 115 36.36 6.05 -9.37
C MET A 115 37.67 5.39 -9.82
N ARG A 116 37.65 4.11 -10.23
CA ARG A 116 38.83 3.43 -10.78
C ARG A 116 39.26 4.02 -12.12
N LEU A 117 38.32 4.25 -13.04
CA LEU A 117 38.62 4.85 -14.33
C LEU A 117 39.16 6.27 -14.19
N HIS A 118 38.60 7.05 -13.26
CA HIS A 118 39.08 8.40 -12.97
C HIS A 118 40.51 8.41 -12.41
N ALA A 119 40.85 7.48 -11.51
CA ALA A 119 42.22 7.35 -11.02
C ALA A 119 43.21 7.02 -12.16
N ALA A 120 42.86 6.08 -13.04
CA ALA A 120 43.68 5.74 -14.20
C ALA A 120 43.84 6.92 -15.19
N TYR A 121 42.78 7.70 -15.38
CA TYR A 121 42.82 8.91 -16.19
C TYR A 121 43.78 9.97 -15.61
N GLU A 122 43.73 10.23 -14.30
CA GLU A 122 44.64 11.20 -13.67
C GLU A 122 46.10 10.74 -13.78
N GLU A 123 46.41 9.44 -13.64
CA GLU A 123 47.77 8.92 -13.85
C GLU A 123 48.28 9.13 -15.29
N LEU A 124 47.43 8.97 -16.30
CA LEU A 124 47.79 9.20 -17.71
C LEU A 124 47.98 10.69 -18.01
N LYS A 125 47.14 11.54 -17.41
CA LYS A 125 47.20 12.99 -17.52
C LYS A 125 48.45 13.58 -16.87
N GLU A 126 48.89 13.03 -15.74
CA GLU A 126 50.16 13.42 -15.11
C GLU A 126 51.36 13.12 -16.01
N LYS A 127 51.33 12.02 -16.79
CA LYS A 127 52.38 11.67 -17.76
C LYS A 127 52.41 12.59 -18.98
N GLU A 128 51.27 13.13 -19.40
CA GLU A 128 51.16 14.07 -20.53
C GLU A 128 51.94 15.38 -20.27
N GLY A 129 52.09 15.78 -19.00
CA GLY A 129 52.89 16.94 -18.60
C GLY A 129 54.40 16.73 -18.53
N CYS A 130 54.90 15.51 -18.77
CA CYS A 130 56.32 15.17 -18.66
C CYS A 130 57.03 15.33 -20.02
N SER A 131 57.91 16.33 -20.13
CA SER A 131 58.64 16.68 -21.37
C SER A 131 59.78 15.73 -21.75
N ASP A 132 60.02 14.65 -21.00
CA ASP A 132 61.11 13.69 -21.21
C ASP A 132 60.71 12.48 -22.09
N LEU A 133 59.50 12.44 -22.64
CA LEU A 133 58.95 11.32 -23.41
C LEU A 133 59.20 11.45 -24.92
N SER A 134 59.41 10.32 -25.59
CA SER A 134 59.53 10.22 -27.06
C SER A 134 58.24 10.68 -27.76
N GLU A 135 58.33 11.18 -29.00
CA GLU A 135 57.16 11.58 -29.81
C GLU A 135 56.13 10.44 -29.97
N ASP A 136 56.60 9.20 -30.10
CA ASP A 136 55.75 8.00 -30.16
C ASP A 136 55.03 7.74 -28.82
N GLU A 137 55.71 7.94 -27.69
CA GLU A 137 55.16 7.74 -26.35
C GLU A 137 54.12 8.83 -26.00
N GLN A 138 54.33 10.06 -26.49
CA GLN A 138 53.36 11.16 -26.35
C GLN A 138 52.08 10.88 -27.15
N MET A 139 52.21 10.40 -28.39
CA MET A 139 51.05 10.05 -29.22
C MET A 139 50.27 8.86 -28.66
N GLU A 140 50.95 7.83 -28.14
CA GLU A 140 50.29 6.72 -27.44
C GLU A 140 49.52 7.20 -26.20
N ASN A 141 50.11 8.10 -25.39
CA ASN A 141 49.46 8.61 -24.19
C ASN A 141 48.21 9.46 -24.51
N GLU A 142 48.25 10.29 -25.57
CA GLU A 142 47.10 11.07 -26.03
C GLU A 142 45.94 10.17 -26.49
N ILE A 143 46.24 9.06 -27.19
CA ILE A 143 45.23 8.07 -27.61
C ILE A 143 44.62 7.39 -26.38
N MET A 144 45.45 7.00 -25.40
CA MET A 144 44.99 6.36 -24.17
C MET A 144 44.10 7.28 -23.32
N LEU A 145 44.41 8.57 -23.24
CA LEU A 145 43.57 9.57 -22.59
C LEU A 145 42.19 9.69 -23.24
N LYS A 146 42.14 9.75 -24.58
CA LYS A 146 40.86 9.80 -25.32
C LYS A 146 40.02 8.55 -25.11
N CYS A 147 40.66 7.37 -25.05
CA CYS A 147 39.99 6.12 -24.72
C CYS A 147 39.46 6.14 -23.28
N ALA A 148 40.25 6.58 -22.29
CA ALA A 148 39.83 6.64 -20.89
C ALA A 148 38.65 7.61 -20.66
N VAL A 149 38.64 8.77 -21.33
CA VAL A 149 37.49 9.71 -21.27
C VAL A 149 36.24 9.06 -21.84
N LYS A 150 36.36 8.38 -22.99
CA LYS A 150 35.24 7.67 -23.60
C LYS A 150 34.71 6.55 -22.70
N ASP A 151 35.60 5.78 -22.06
CA ASP A 151 35.21 4.69 -21.16
C ASP A 151 34.47 5.22 -19.92
N ILE A 152 34.84 6.40 -19.41
CA ILE A 152 34.11 7.08 -18.32
C ILE A 152 32.72 7.53 -18.80
N ASP A 153 32.63 8.16 -19.97
CA ASP A 153 31.35 8.62 -20.54
C ASP A 153 30.40 7.44 -20.82
N ASP A 154 30.94 6.34 -21.37
CA ASP A 154 30.19 5.10 -21.61
C ASP A 154 29.74 4.46 -20.28
N ALA A 155 30.56 4.49 -19.22
CA ALA A 155 30.17 4.00 -17.90
C ALA A 155 29.05 4.83 -17.24
N ILE A 156 28.97 6.13 -17.54
CA ILE A 156 27.93 7.05 -17.05
C ILE A 156 26.61 6.89 -17.84
N GLN A 157 26.66 6.68 -19.16
CA GLN A 157 25.45 6.57 -20.00
C GLN A 157 24.66 5.26 -19.81
N VAL A 158 25.25 4.25 -19.19
CA VAL A 158 24.61 2.94 -18.95
C VAL A 158 23.76 2.92 -17.65
N VAL A 159 23.72 4.02 -16.89
CA VAL A 159 22.90 4.21 -15.67
C VAL A 159 21.53 4.80 -16.01
#